data_AF-A0A7V0TA11-F1
#
_entry.id   AF-A0A7V0TA11-F1
#
_cell.length_a   1.000
_cell.length_b   1.000
_cell.length_c   1.000
_cell.angle_alpha   90.00
_cell.angle_beta   90.00
_cell.angle_gamma   90.00
#
_symmetry.space_group_name_H-M   'P 1'
#
loop_
_entity.id
_entity.type
_entity.pdbx_description
1 polymer ?
#
loop_
_entity_poly.entity_id
_entity_poly.type
_entity_poly.pdbx_seq_one_letter_code
_entity_poly.pdbx_strand_id
1 'polypeptide(L)'
;KYGLQNVSFPAAVFLRFALSALIMRAIATGGNSITEISSKQWLIFFIILFTSGGAAIYLYYFGLRRISASVSTICELAFPLTAILLEYFLRGNMLSPVQWGAVLLLILAIGRVSVIQNQLSKESVLLEDKNLIHTTNSLNFPAEKE
;
A
#
# COMPACT_ATOMS: atom_id res chain seq x y z
N LYS A 1 2.51 -21.51 6.42
CA LYS A 1 1.33 -21.11 5.62
C LYS A 1 -0.03 -21.40 6.31
N TYR A 2 -0.10 -21.60 7.64
CA TYR A 2 -1.30 -22.12 8.34
C TYR A 2 -1.60 -21.43 9.70
N GLY A 3 -1.56 -20.10 9.80
CA GLY A 3 -1.85 -19.42 11.08
C GLY A 3 -2.66 -18.13 11.02
N LEU A 4 -2.95 -17.60 9.82
CA LEU A 4 -3.46 -16.22 9.67
C LEU A 4 -4.76 -16.14 8.86
N GLN A 5 -5.61 -17.18 8.93
CA GLN A 5 -6.86 -17.19 8.15
C GLN A 5 -8.07 -16.59 8.89
N ASN A 6 -7.98 -16.34 10.21
CA ASN A 6 -9.12 -15.86 11.01
C ASN A 6 -8.83 -14.64 11.91
N VAL A 7 -7.71 -13.94 11.71
CA VAL A 7 -7.54 -12.65 12.39
C VAL A 7 -8.31 -11.63 11.58
N SER A 8 -9.43 -11.16 12.13
CA SER A 8 -10.20 -10.07 11.54
C SER A 8 -9.25 -8.90 11.31
N PHE A 9 -9.10 -8.50 10.05
CA PHE A 9 -8.25 -7.40 9.61
C PHE A 9 -8.35 -6.10 10.47
N PRO A 10 -9.56 -5.73 10.97
CA PRO A 10 -9.70 -4.66 11.96
C PRO A 10 -8.92 -4.89 13.27
N ALA A 11 -8.86 -6.12 13.77
CA ALA A 11 -8.12 -6.49 14.97
C ALA A 11 -6.60 -6.35 14.77
N ALA A 12 -6.09 -6.66 13.58
CA ALA A 12 -4.67 -6.44 13.26
C ALA A 12 -4.29 -4.95 13.27
N VAL A 13 -5.16 -4.10 12.69
CA VAL A 13 -4.98 -2.64 12.71
C VAL A 13 -5.05 -2.09 14.13
N PHE A 14 -6.04 -2.53 14.91
CA PHE A 14 -6.18 -2.16 16.32
C PHE A 14 -4.94 -2.57 17.14
N LEU A 15 -4.48 -3.82 16.99
CA LEU A 15 -3.27 -4.32 17.65
C LEU A 15 -2.04 -3.50 17.28
N ARG A 16 -1.88 -3.14 16.00
CA ARG A 16 -0.75 -2.33 15.51
C ARG A 16 -0.71 -0.95 16.16
N PHE A 17 -1.85 -0.26 16.20
CA PHE A 17 -1.94 1.06 16.83
C PHE A 17 -1.79 0.97 18.35
N ALA A 18 -2.39 -0.03 19.00
CA ALA A 18 -2.27 -0.25 20.44
C ALA A 18 -0.82 -0.56 20.86
N LEU A 19 -0.14 -1.43 20.13
CA LEU A 19 1.26 -1.76 20.38
C LEU A 19 2.17 -0.56 20.14
N SER A 20 1.95 0.19 19.05
CA SER A 20 2.71 1.42 18.77
C SER A 20 2.52 2.46 19.87
N ALA A 21 1.29 2.65 20.38
CA ALA A 21 1.01 3.54 21.48
C ALA A 21 1.70 3.09 22.78
N LEU A 22 1.73 1.78 23.06
CA LEU A 22 2.41 1.21 24.22
C LEU A 22 3.93 1.43 24.14
N ILE A 23 4.54 1.14 22.99
CA ILE A 23 5.97 1.35 22.76
C ILE A 23 6.31 2.84 22.87
N MET A 24 5.51 3.71 22.26
CA MET A 24 5.69 5.16 22.34
C MET A 24 5.63 5.64 23.79
N ARG A 25 4.67 5.15 24.58
CA ARG A 25 4.55 5.48 26.00
C ARG A 25 5.70 4.93 26.83
N ALA A 26 6.24 3.76 26.50
CA ALA A 26 7.41 3.21 27.17
C ALA A 26 8.67 4.06 26.91
N ILE A 27 8.85 4.55 25.69
CA ILE A 27 9.99 5.43 25.30
C ILE A 27 9.83 6.83 25.91
N ALA A 28 8.60 7.34 26.03
CA ALA A 28 8.32 8.70 26.53
C ALA A 28 8.50 8.89 28.05
N THR A 29 8.96 7.86 28.78
CA THR A 29 9.06 7.83 30.26
C THR A 29 10.03 8.85 30.88
N GLY A 30 10.80 9.60 30.08
CA GLY A 30 11.71 10.66 30.54
C GLY A 30 11.22 12.11 30.37
N GLY A 31 10.04 12.35 29.77
CA GLY A 31 9.54 13.69 29.47
C GLY A 31 8.46 14.18 30.46
N ASN A 32 8.75 15.21 31.25
CA ASN A 32 7.86 15.73 32.30
C ASN A 32 6.75 16.70 31.82
N SER A 33 6.48 16.78 30.50
CA SER A 33 5.66 17.86 29.92
C SER A 33 4.26 17.44 29.46
N ILE A 34 3.76 16.29 29.93
CA ILE A 34 2.42 15.77 29.58
C ILE A 34 1.29 16.74 30.02
N THR A 35 1.59 17.65 30.93
CA THR A 35 0.67 18.64 31.50
C THR A 35 0.62 19.98 30.75
N GLU A 36 1.54 20.25 29.82
CA GLU A 36 1.59 21.51 29.04
C GLU A 36 0.95 21.40 27.65
N ILE A 37 0.18 20.34 27.42
CA ILE A 37 -0.44 20.09 26.11
C ILE A 37 -1.65 21.02 25.96
N SER A 38 -1.57 21.97 25.03
CA SER A 38 -2.63 22.93 24.74
C SER A 38 -3.82 22.26 24.04
N SER A 39 -5.05 22.74 24.27
CA SER A 39 -6.27 22.22 23.61
C SER A 39 -6.20 22.25 22.08
N LYS A 40 -5.43 23.18 21.50
CA LYS A 40 -5.20 23.24 20.04
C LYS A 40 -4.39 22.04 19.52
N GLN A 41 -3.40 21.57 20.29
CA GLN A 41 -2.57 20.42 19.89
C GLN A 41 -3.39 19.13 19.89
N TRP A 42 -4.28 18.96 20.87
CA TRP A 42 -5.25 17.86 20.90
C TRP A 42 -6.17 17.87 19.68
N LEU A 43 -6.66 19.03 19.27
CA LEU A 43 -7.52 19.16 18.09
C LEU A 43 -6.77 18.79 16.80
N ILE A 44 -5.53 19.27 16.62
CA ILE A 44 -4.68 18.88 15.49
C ILE A 44 -4.46 17.36 15.46
N PHE A 45 -4.20 16.76 16.63
CA PHE A 45 -3.96 15.32 16.73
C PHE A 45 -5.18 14.51 16.29
N PHE A 46 -6.38 14.92 16.73
CA PHE A 46 -7.64 14.30 16.31
C PHE A 46 -7.88 14.44 14.81
N ILE A 47 -7.61 15.60 14.21
CA ILE A 47 -7.77 15.82 12.76
C ILE A 47 -6.87 14.87 11.96
N ILE A 48 -5.60 14.72 12.36
CA ILE A 48 -4.65 13.83 11.69
C ILE A 48 -5.06 12.36 11.89
N LEU A 49 -5.48 11.99 13.10
CA LEU A 49 -5.93 10.63 13.42
C LEU A 49 -7.14 10.24 12.57
N PHE A 50 -8.11 11.14 12.42
CA PHE A 50 -9.33 10.85 11.66
C PHE A 50 -9.09 10.88 10.15
N THR A 51 -8.31 11.85 9.66
CA THR A 51 -7.96 11.98 8.24
C THR A 51 -7.03 10.87 7.78
N SER A 52 -5.79 10.84 8.28
CA SER A 52 -4.77 9.90 7.78
C SER A 52 -4.81 8.54 8.45
N GLY A 53 -5.33 8.42 9.68
CA GLY A 53 -5.50 7.12 10.34
C GLY A 53 -6.78 6.42 9.88
N GLY A 54 -7.93 7.04 10.18
CA GLY A 54 -9.26 6.48 9.90
C GLY A 54 -9.62 6.47 8.42
N ALA A 55 -9.55 7.61 7.73
CA ALA A 55 -9.96 7.67 6.33
C ALA A 55 -9.03 6.87 5.41
N ALA A 56 -7.72 6.83 5.68
CA ALA A 56 -6.79 6.02 4.89
C ALA A 56 -7.09 4.51 5.01
N ILE A 57 -7.38 4.01 6.22
CA ILE A 57 -7.73 2.60 6.40
C ILE A 57 -9.05 2.29 5.68
N TYR A 58 -10.04 3.18 5.78
CA TYR A 58 -11.33 3.02 5.11
C TYR A 58 -11.17 2.95 3.58
N LEU A 59 -10.39 3.87 3.01
CA LEU A 59 -10.11 3.93 1.58
C LEU A 59 -9.28 2.73 1.10
N TYR A 60 -8.33 2.28 1.92
CA TYR A 60 -7.55 1.05 1.69
C TYR A 60 -8.46 -0.18 1.59
N TYR A 61 -9.40 -0.38 2.52
CA TYR A 61 -10.34 -1.51 2.45
C TYR A 61 -11.34 -1.39 1.30
N PHE A 62 -11.81 -0.18 1.02
CA PHE A 62 -12.68 0.07 -0.13
C PHE A 62 -11.98 -0.28 -1.45
N GLY A 63 -10.71 0.09 -1.58
CA GLY A 63 -9.87 -0.25 -2.73
C GLY A 63 -9.58 -1.74 -2.84
N LEU A 64 -9.18 -2.41 -1.75
CA LEU A 64 -8.81 -3.83 -1.76
C LEU A 64 -9.90 -4.76 -2.26
N ARG A 65 -11.16 -4.38 -2.08
CA ARG A 65 -12.31 -5.17 -2.51
C ARG A 65 -12.56 -5.09 -4.03
N ARG A 66 -11.83 -4.24 -4.78
CA ARG A 66 -12.05 -3.98 -6.22
C ARG A 66 -10.80 -3.98 -7.11
N ILE A 67 -9.61 -4.28 -6.60
CA ILE A 67 -8.35 -3.95 -7.31
C ILE A 67 -7.61 -5.20 -7.84
N SER A 68 -7.29 -5.20 -9.14
CA SER A 68 -6.37 -6.16 -9.78
C SER A 68 -4.90 -5.80 -9.53
N ALA A 69 -3.99 -6.78 -9.68
CA ALA A 69 -2.57 -6.67 -9.33
C ALA A 69 -1.87 -5.37 -9.79
N SER A 70 -2.23 -4.83 -10.95
CA SER A 70 -1.62 -3.62 -11.53
C SER A 70 -1.90 -2.34 -10.72
N VAL A 71 -3.08 -2.19 -10.10
CA VAL A 71 -3.40 -0.95 -9.36
C VAL A 71 -2.78 -0.96 -7.95
N SER A 72 -2.56 -2.13 -7.34
CA SER A 72 -1.80 -2.22 -6.07
C SER A 72 -0.39 -1.67 -6.22
N THR A 73 0.27 -1.98 -7.34
CA THR A 73 1.59 -1.44 -7.68
C THR A 73 1.55 0.07 -7.86
N ILE A 74 0.56 0.60 -8.58
CA ILE A 74 0.41 2.05 -8.76
C ILE A 74 0.19 2.76 -7.41
N CYS A 75 -0.60 2.18 -6.50
CA CYS A 75 -0.81 2.72 -5.16
C CYS A 75 0.46 2.70 -4.29
N GLU A 76 1.24 1.62 -4.36
CA GLU A 76 2.51 1.51 -3.63
C GLU A 76 3.55 2.54 -4.12
N LEU A 77 3.52 2.84 -5.42
CA LEU A 77 4.35 3.86 -6.05
C LEU A 77 3.81 5.29 -5.88
N ALA A 78 2.50 5.46 -5.70
CA ALA A 78 1.88 6.76 -5.42
C ALA A 78 2.22 7.26 -4.01
N PHE A 79 2.51 6.36 -3.07
CA PHE A 79 2.87 6.71 -1.69
C PHE A 79 4.15 7.59 -1.60
N PRO A 80 5.31 7.18 -2.16
CA PRO A 80 6.51 8.03 -2.16
C PRO A 80 6.33 9.30 -3.01
N LEU A 81 5.56 9.25 -4.10
CA LEU A 81 5.27 10.44 -4.91
C LEU A 81 4.47 11.49 -4.12
N THR A 82 3.43 11.03 -3.42
CA THR A 82 2.58 11.89 -2.60
C THR A 82 3.36 12.49 -1.43
N ALA A 83 4.31 11.74 -0.85
CA ALA A 83 5.18 12.25 0.20
C ALA A 83 6.05 13.42 -0.28
N ILE A 84 6.64 13.33 -1.48
CA ILE A 84 7.44 14.42 -2.05
C ILE A 84 6.57 15.64 -2.39
N LEU A 85 5.39 15.42 -2.96
CA LEU A 85 4.43 16.50 -3.25
C LEU A 85 4.00 17.23 -1.98
N LEU A 86 3.66 16.49 -0.92
CA LEU A 86 3.31 17.08 0.38
C LEU A 86 4.49 17.84 0.99
N GLU A 87 5.71 17.33 0.87
CA GLU A 87 6.91 18.02 1.33
C GLU A 87 7.10 19.35 0.61
N TYR A 88 6.90 19.38 -0.72
CA TYR A 88 6.95 20.61 -1.51
C TYR A 88 5.86 21.62 -1.08
N PHE A 89 4.61 21.18 -1.02
CA PHE A 89 3.47 22.06 -0.71
C PHE A 89 3.46 22.58 0.72
N LEU A 90 3.77 21.73 1.70
CA LEU A 90 3.70 22.09 3.13
C LEU A 90 4.91 22.88 3.60
N ARG A 91 6.10 22.59 3.04
CA ARG A 91 7.35 23.21 3.51
C ARG A 91 7.70 24.47 2.72
N GLY A 92 7.11 24.68 1.54
CA GLY A 92 7.25 25.92 0.75
C GLY A 92 8.67 26.25 0.28
N ASN A 93 9.66 25.38 0.57
CA ASN A 93 11.04 25.55 0.16
C ASN A 93 11.21 25.06 -1.28
N MET A 94 11.91 25.85 -2.10
CA MET A 94 12.41 25.38 -3.39
C MET A 94 13.24 24.11 -3.16
N LEU A 95 12.87 23.02 -3.85
CA LEU A 95 13.51 21.72 -3.69
C LEU A 95 15.02 21.84 -3.92
N SER A 96 15.80 21.33 -2.96
CA SER A 96 17.24 21.18 -3.10
C SER A 96 17.56 20.36 -4.36
N PRO A 97 18.70 20.58 -5.05
CA PRO A 97 19.11 19.77 -6.20
C PRO A 97 19.10 18.26 -5.93
N VAL A 98 19.34 17.85 -4.68
CA VAL A 98 19.29 16.45 -4.25
C VAL A 98 17.85 15.90 -4.28
N GLN A 99 16.84 16.70 -3.93
CA GLN A 99 15.44 16.28 -3.98
C GLN A 99 14.94 16.12 -5.41
N TRP A 100 15.42 16.94 -6.35
CA TRP A 100 15.20 16.72 -7.78
C TRP A 100 15.80 15.40 -8.27
N GLY A 101 17.00 15.04 -7.78
CA GLY A 101 17.59 13.72 -8.00
C GLY A 101 16.72 12.58 -7.45
N ALA A 102 16.14 12.75 -6.26
CA ALA A 102 15.23 11.77 -5.66
C ALA A 102 13.93 11.59 -6.47
N VAL A 103 13.35 12.69 -6.97
CA VAL A 103 12.18 12.64 -7.87
C VAL A 103 12.50 11.87 -9.15
N LEU A 104 13.65 12.17 -9.78
CA LEU A 104 14.07 11.49 -11.00
C LEU A 104 14.29 9.99 -10.75
N LEU A 105 14.99 9.64 -9.66
CA LEU A 105 15.21 8.25 -9.26
C LEU A 105 13.89 7.52 -8.99
N LEU A 106 12.92 8.19 -8.37
CA LEU A 106 11.60 7.62 -8.12
C LEU A 106 10.85 7.35 -9.43
N ILE A 107 10.84 8.29 -10.37
CA ILE A 107 10.22 8.10 -11.69
C ILE A 107 10.87 6.93 -12.44
N LEU A 108 12.21 6.79 -12.36
CA LEU A 108 12.92 5.66 -12.97
C LEU A 108 12.56 4.32 -12.31
N ALA A 109 12.46 4.28 -10.98
CA ALA A 109 12.03 3.09 -10.24
C ALA A 109 10.60 2.68 -10.62
N ILE A 110 9.68 3.66 -10.70
CA ILE A 110 8.30 3.46 -11.14
C ILE A 110 8.25 2.86 -12.54
N GLY A 111 9.00 3.43 -13.49
CA GLY A 111 9.06 2.94 -14.87
C GLY A 111 9.53 1.49 -14.95
N ARG A 112 10.60 1.15 -14.22
CA ARG A 112 11.14 -0.23 -14.17
C ARG A 112 10.14 -1.22 -13.59
N VAL A 113 9.53 -0.89 -12.46
CA VAL A 113 8.57 -1.76 -11.77
C VAL A 113 7.33 -1.97 -12.65
N SER A 114 6.80 -0.91 -13.25
CA SER A 114 5.64 -0.99 -14.15
C SER A 114 5.88 -1.93 -15.35
N VAL A 115 7.06 -1.86 -15.96
CA VAL A 115 7.43 -2.74 -17.08
C VAL A 115 7.50 -4.22 -16.65
N ILE A 116 8.09 -4.50 -15.49
CA ILE A 116 8.21 -5.87 -14.95
C ILE A 116 6.82 -6.46 -14.64
N GLN A 117 5.91 -5.69 -14.02
CA GLN A 117 4.55 -6.16 -13.76
C GLN A 117 3.78 -6.46 -15.06
N ASN A 118 3.95 -5.62 -16.09
CA ASN A 118 3.29 -5.83 -17.38
C ASN A 118 3.81 -7.10 -18.08
N GLN A 119 5.10 -7.43 -17.93
CA GLN A 119 5.67 -8.67 -18.45
C GLN A 119 5.13 -9.91 -17.71
N LEU A 120 5.11 -9.87 -16.38
CA LEU A 120 4.60 -10.97 -15.55
C LEU A 120 3.10 -11.24 -15.81
N SER A 121 2.30 -10.18 -15.98
CA SER A 121 0.88 -10.32 -16.30
C SER A 121 0.65 -10.91 -17.70
N LYS A 122 1.52 -10.63 -18.68
CA LYS A 122 1.44 -11.25 -20.01
C LYS A 122 1.88 -12.70 -19.98
N GLU A 123 2.95 -13.02 -19.25
CA GLU A 123 3.45 -14.39 -19.13
C GLU A 123 2.43 -15.30 -18.44
N SER A 124 1.76 -14.85 -17.37
CA SER A 124 0.70 -15.63 -16.72
C SER A 124 -0.48 -15.92 -17.65
N VAL A 125 -0.93 -14.93 -18.44
CA VAL A 125 -2.03 -15.12 -19.42
C VAL A 125 -1.62 -16.09 -20.54
N LEU A 126 -0.37 -15.99 -21.01
CA LEU A 126 0.15 -16.86 -22.07
C LEU A 126 0.36 -18.31 -21.59
N LEU A 127 0.72 -18.50 -20.32
CA LEU A 127 0.82 -19.83 -19.71
C LEU A 127 -0.56 -20.45 -19.43
N GLU A 128 -1.57 -19.63 -19.09
CA GLU A 128 -2.94 -20.10 -18.91
C GLU A 128 -3.57 -20.53 -20.24
N ASP A 129 -3.33 -19.78 -21.32
CA ASP A 129 -3.76 -20.12 -22.68
C ASP A 129 -3.06 -21.41 -23.20
N LYS A 130 -1.74 -21.54 -22.99
CA LYS A 130 -0.99 -22.77 -23.32
C LYS A 130 -1.45 -24.00 -22.54
N ASN A 131 -1.76 -23.84 -21.25
CA ASN A 131 -2.29 -24.95 -20.44
C ASN A 131 -3.70 -25.35 -20.89
N LEU A 132 -4.55 -24.39 -21.27
CA LEU A 132 -5.85 -24.67 -21.86
C LEU A 132 -5.72 -25.47 -23.17
N ILE A 133 -4.82 -25.07 -24.07
CA ILE A 133 -4.59 -25.78 -25.35
C ILE A 133 -4.04 -27.20 -25.13
N HIS A 134 -3.14 -27.39 -24.16
CA HIS A 134 -2.65 -28.73 -23.80
C HIS A 134 -3.73 -29.61 -23.17
N THR A 135 -4.61 -29.03 -22.34
CA THR A 135 -5.73 -29.74 -21.72
C THR A 135 -6.76 -30.14 -22.78
N THR A 136 -7.10 -29.27 -23.74
CA THR A 136 -8.02 -29.59 -24.85
C THR A 136 -7.43 -30.64 -25.80
N ASN A 137 -6.13 -30.61 -26.10
CA ASN A 137 -5.50 -31.64 -26.95
C ASN A 137 -5.41 -33.00 -26.25
N SER A 138 -5.35 -33.04 -24.91
CA SER A 138 -5.38 -34.28 -24.13
C SER A 138 -6.79 -34.86 -23.93
N LEU A 139 -7.84 -34.05 -24.17
CA LEU A 139 -9.25 -34.42 -24.07
C LEU A 139 -9.92 -34.55 -25.46
N ASN A 140 -9.17 -34.94 -26.49
CA ASN A 140 -9.75 -35.39 -27.75
C ASN A 140 -10.42 -36.76 -27.52
N PHE A 141 -11.58 -36.74 -26.86
CA PHE A 141 -12.51 -37.87 -26.84
C PHE A 141 -12.95 -38.11 -28.29
N PRO A 142 -12.82 -39.34 -28.81
CA PRO A 142 -13.31 -39.66 -30.14
C PRO A 142 -14.80 -39.34 -30.20
N ALA A 143 -15.20 -38.52 -31.19
CA ALA A 143 -16.60 -38.25 -31.45
C ALA A 143 -17.31 -39.59 -31.66
N GLU A 144 -18.20 -39.94 -30.73
CA GLU A 144 -19.12 -41.06 -30.87
C GLU A 144 -19.99 -40.76 -32.10
N LYS A 145 -19.75 -41.54 -33.16
CA LYS A 145 -20.49 -41.45 -34.41
C LYS A 145 -21.89 -42.02 -34.17
N GLU A 146 -22.90 -41.17 -34.33
CA GLU A 146 -24.28 -41.60 -34.58
C GLU A 146 -24.38 -42.45 -35.85
#